data_AF-A0A7W4JH22-F1
#
_entry.id   AF-A0A7W4JH22-F1
#
_cell.length_a   1.000
_cell.length_b   1.000
_cell.length_c   1.000
_cell.angle_alpha   90.00
_cell.angle_beta   90.00
_cell.angle_gamma   90.00
#
_symmetry.space_group_name_H-M   'P 1'
#
loop_
_entity.id
_entity.type
_entity.pdbx_description
1 polymer ?
#
loop_
_entity_poly.entity_id
_entity_poly.type
_entity_poly.pdbx_seq_one_letter_code
_entity_poly.pdbx_strand_id
1 'polypeptide(L)'
;MIHHRDIATFVKMGLVGTLDGRIVNTVDEAPITIFELSEIAGAPMEPASVPLTNPWSGVLDGSLARSLGFKPEVRTTYQAIEEGVV
;
A
#
# COMPACT_ATOMS: atom_id res chain seq x y z
N MET A 1 -2.01 0.43 0.19
CA MET A 1 -1.55 0.28 -1.21
C MET A 1 -0.21 -0.42 -1.18
N ILE A 2 0.43 -0.70 -2.33
CA ILE A 2 1.86 -1.06 -2.36
C ILE A 2 2.44 -0.75 -3.74
N HIS A 3 3.67 -0.24 -3.77
CA HIS A 3 4.38 0.03 -5.01
C HIS A 3 5.09 -1.24 -5.54
N HIS A 4 5.24 -1.36 -6.86
CA HIS A 4 5.82 -2.57 -7.47
C HIS A 4 7.30 -2.80 -7.10
N ARG A 5 8.06 -1.74 -6.81
CA ARG A 5 9.44 -1.89 -6.27
C ARG A 5 9.44 -2.55 -4.90
N ASP A 6 8.45 -2.23 -4.08
CA ASP A 6 8.29 -2.82 -2.76
C ASP A 6 7.80 -4.26 -2.81
N ILE A 7 6.96 -4.59 -3.81
CA ILE A 7 6.66 -5.99 -4.14
C ILE A 7 7.95 -6.75 -4.46
N ALA A 8 8.84 -6.17 -5.28
CA ALA A 8 10.11 -6.81 -5.61
C ALA A 8 11.02 -7.00 -4.37
N THR A 9 11.07 -6.03 -3.46
CA THR A 9 11.75 -6.17 -2.16
C THR A 9 11.15 -7.30 -1.33
N PHE A 10 9.83 -7.39 -1.27
CA PHE A 10 9.13 -8.44 -0.51
C PHE A 10 9.36 -9.83 -1.10
N VAL A 11 9.38 -9.96 -2.43
CA VAL A 11 9.76 -11.20 -3.12
C VAL A 11 11.19 -11.62 -2.77
N LYS A 12 12.15 -10.68 -2.75
CA LYS A 12 13.53 -10.97 -2.34
C LYS A 12 13.61 -11.46 -0.90
N MET A 13 12.84 -10.86 0.02
CA MET A 13 12.76 -11.33 1.41
C MET A 13 12.22 -12.77 1.49
N GLY A 14 11.22 -13.11 0.67
CA GLY A 14 10.72 -14.49 0.55
C GLY A 14 11.78 -15.46 0.04
N LEU A 15 12.51 -15.10 -1.01
CA LEU A 15 13.54 -15.96 -1.61
C LEU A 15 14.70 -16.29 -0.67
N VAL A 16 15.01 -15.42 0.30
CA VAL A 16 16.03 -15.66 1.33
C VAL A 16 15.46 -16.29 2.61
N GLY A 17 14.19 -16.70 2.59
CA GLY A 17 13.53 -17.42 3.67
C GLY A 17 13.02 -16.55 4.84
N THR A 18 13.08 -15.22 4.74
CA THR A 18 12.60 -14.32 5.81
C THR A 18 11.10 -14.48 6.08
N LEU A 19 10.35 -14.90 5.06
CA LEU A 19 8.89 -15.04 5.11
C LEU A 19 8.42 -16.50 5.29
N ASP A 20 9.34 -17.46 5.49
CA ASP A 20 9.02 -18.89 5.49
C ASP A 20 8.01 -19.28 6.57
N GLY A 21 7.01 -20.07 6.16
CA GLY A 21 5.96 -20.59 7.04
C GLY A 21 4.96 -19.53 7.53
N ARG A 22 4.94 -18.34 6.93
CA ARG A 22 4.09 -17.22 7.37
C ARG A 22 3.27 -16.66 6.21
N ILE A 23 2.08 -16.17 6.52
CA ILE A 23 1.32 -15.26 5.66
C ILE A 23 1.56 -13.87 6.21
N VAL A 24 2.09 -12.97 5.38
CA VAL A 24 2.48 -11.63 5.80
C VAL A 24 1.89 -10.61 4.84
N ASN A 25 1.09 -9.69 5.37
CA ASN A 25 0.61 -8.55 4.62
C ASN A 25 1.76 -7.58 4.39
N THR A 26 1.87 -7.05 3.17
CA THR A 26 2.78 -5.97 2.82
C THR A 26 1.99 -4.82 2.22
N VAL A 27 2.25 -3.61 2.73
CA VAL A 27 1.59 -2.38 2.34
C VAL A 27 2.56 -1.21 2.45
N ASP A 28 2.23 -0.12 1.78
CA ASP A 28 2.82 1.19 2.01
C ASP A 28 2.40 1.78 3.38
N GLU A 29 2.97 2.93 3.74
CA GLU A 29 2.86 3.50 5.09
C GLU A 29 1.68 4.47 5.27
N ALA A 30 0.95 4.79 4.19
CA ALA A 30 -0.18 5.71 4.23
C ALA A 30 -1.40 5.11 3.50
N PRO A 31 -2.42 4.62 4.24
CA PRO A 31 -3.70 4.28 3.65
C PRO A 31 -4.28 5.47 2.89
N ILE A 32 -4.84 5.22 1.71
CA ILE A 32 -5.46 6.21 0.84
C ILE A 32 -6.81 5.70 0.39
N THR A 33 -7.79 6.60 0.30
CA THR A 33 -9.14 6.23 -0.14
C THR A 33 -9.22 6.13 -1.67
N ILE A 34 -10.20 5.38 -2.17
CA ILE A 34 -10.50 5.36 -3.61
C ILE A 34 -10.91 6.76 -4.10
N PHE A 35 -11.55 7.55 -3.24
CA PHE A 35 -11.92 8.93 -3.55
C PHE A 35 -10.69 9.79 -3.85
N GLU A 36 -9.70 9.81 -2.96
CA GLU A 36 -8.43 10.53 -3.18
C GLU A 36 -7.66 9.97 -4.39
N LEU A 37 -7.62 8.65 -4.57
CA LEU A 37 -6.99 8.03 -5.74
C LEU A 37 -7.65 8.47 -7.07
N SER A 38 -8.97 8.68 -7.08
CA SER A 38 -9.69 9.14 -8.26
C SER A 38 -9.31 10.56 -8.67
N GLU A 39 -9.09 11.44 -7.68
CA GLU A 39 -8.60 12.80 -7.91
C GLU A 39 -7.17 12.77 -8.47
N ILE A 40 -6.30 11.96 -7.87
CA ILE A 40 -4.92 11.75 -8.33
C ILE A 40 -4.88 11.21 -9.77
N ALA A 41 -5.77 10.28 -10.11
CA ALA A 41 -5.86 9.69 -11.45
C ALA A 41 -6.43 10.65 -12.51
N GLY A 42 -6.88 11.85 -12.12
CA GLY A 42 -7.49 12.82 -13.03
C GLY A 42 -8.93 12.46 -13.45
N ALA A 43 -9.58 11.56 -12.72
CA ALA A 43 -10.94 11.10 -12.96
C ALA A 43 -11.74 11.14 -11.64
N PRO A 44 -11.98 12.35 -11.09
CA PRO A 44 -12.56 12.51 -9.76
C PRO A 44 -13.96 11.89 -9.70
N MET A 45 -14.21 11.13 -8.63
CA MET A 45 -15.53 10.59 -8.33
C MET A 45 -16.42 11.65 -7.67
N GLU A 46 -17.72 11.60 -7.95
CA GLU A 46 -18.69 12.44 -7.26
C GLU A 46 -18.82 12.07 -5.77
N PRO A 47 -18.83 13.06 -4.86
CA PRO A 47 -19.04 12.80 -3.44
C PRO A 47 -20.40 12.13 -3.16
N ALA A 48 -20.41 11.15 -2.27
CA ALA A 48 -21.64 10.50 -1.82
C ALA A 48 -22.12 11.09 -0.48
N SER A 49 -23.41 11.37 -0.36
CA SER A 49 -24.05 11.79 0.91
C SER A 49 -24.47 10.63 1.81
N VAL A 50 -24.31 9.40 1.33
CA VAL A 50 -24.59 8.18 2.09
C VAL A 50 -23.31 7.66 2.75
N PRO A 51 -23.35 7.22 4.03
CA PRO A 51 -22.19 6.63 4.67
C PRO A 51 -21.71 5.36 3.95
N LEU A 52 -20.40 5.14 3.96
CA LEU A 52 -19.82 3.88 3.48
C LEU A 52 -20.30 2.72 4.36
N THR A 53 -20.70 1.61 3.74
CA THR A 53 -21.10 0.39 4.46
C THR A 53 -19.93 -0.22 5.25
N ASN A 54 -18.70 -0.09 4.74
CA ASN A 54 -17.48 -0.46 5.43
C ASN A 54 -16.36 0.54 5.11
N PRO A 55 -16.15 1.57 5.96
CA PRO A 55 -15.12 2.59 5.72
C PRO A 55 -13.68 2.05 5.83
N TRP A 56 -13.50 0.86 6.40
CA TRP A 56 -12.19 0.23 6.61
C TRP A 56 -11.86 -0.85 5.58
N SER A 57 -12.73 -1.04 4.58
CA SER A 57 -12.51 -2.04 3.53
C SER A 57 -11.17 -1.83 2.83
N GLY A 58 -10.33 -2.85 2.80
CA GLY A 58 -9.02 -2.80 2.14
C GLY A 58 -7.89 -2.14 2.96
N VAL A 59 -8.19 -1.62 4.17
CA VAL A 59 -7.15 -1.20 5.10
C VAL A 59 -6.50 -2.44 5.72
N LEU A 60 -5.17 -2.53 5.65
CA LEU A 60 -4.41 -3.69 6.09
C LEU A 60 -3.34 -3.28 7.11
N ASP A 61 -3.05 -4.17 8.06
CA ASP A 61 -1.93 -4.01 8.99
C ASP A 61 -0.63 -4.57 8.40
N GLY A 62 0.38 -3.71 8.25
CA GLY A 62 1.74 -4.05 7.81
C GLY A 62 2.74 -4.28 8.94
N SER A 63 2.30 -4.31 10.21
CA SER A 63 3.19 -4.40 11.38
C SER A 63 4.13 -5.61 11.36
N LEU A 64 3.64 -6.77 10.90
CA LEU A 64 4.45 -7.99 10.81
C LEU A 64 5.54 -7.89 9.73
N ALA A 65 5.26 -7.31 8.58
CA ALA A 65 6.29 -7.09 7.56
C ALA A 65 7.43 -6.22 8.11
N ARG A 66 7.09 -5.12 8.80
CA ARG A 66 8.08 -4.22 9.43
C ARG A 66 8.92 -4.93 10.49
N SER A 67 8.30 -5.76 11.33
CA SER A 67 9.04 -6.50 12.37
C SER A 67 9.98 -7.56 11.78
N LEU A 68 9.70 -8.05 10.58
CA LEU A 68 10.57 -8.94 9.81
C LEU A 68 11.63 -8.20 8.98
N GLY A 69 11.75 -6.88 9.12
CA GLY A 69 12.79 -6.08 8.49
C GLY A 69 12.44 -5.51 7.11
N PHE A 70 11.17 -5.62 6.68
CA PHE A 70 10.71 -4.93 5.47
C PHE A 70 10.85 -3.41 5.64
N LYS A 71 11.44 -2.77 4.63
CA LYS A 71 11.58 -1.31 4.53
C LYS A 71 11.12 -0.88 3.14
N PRO A 72 10.01 -0.15 3.03
CA PRO A 72 9.53 0.32 1.74
C PRO A 72 10.49 1.36 1.14
N GLU A 73 10.79 1.20 -0.15
CA GLU A 73 11.44 2.18 -1.02
C GLU A 73 10.48 3.32 -1.36
N VAL A 74 9.20 3.00 -1.63
CA VAL A 74 8.14 3.97 -1.95
C VAL A 74 7.07 3.89 -0.87
N ARG A 75 7.13 4.81 0.09
CA ARG A 75 6.35 4.78 1.33
C ARG A 75 4.91 5.20 1.17
N THR A 76 4.58 5.98 0.15
CA THR A 76 3.23 6.51 -0.07
C THR A 76 2.97 6.70 -1.56
N THR A 77 1.69 6.72 -1.94
CA THR A 77 1.27 7.12 -3.30
C THR A 77 1.77 8.52 -3.67
N TYR A 78 1.79 9.45 -2.72
CA TYR A 78 2.30 10.81 -2.94
C TYR A 78 3.82 10.85 -3.21
N GLN A 79 4.62 10.02 -2.52
CA GLN A 79 6.05 9.90 -2.82
C GLN A 79 6.25 9.41 -4.25
N ALA A 80 5.46 8.41 -4.68
CA ALA A 80 5.55 7.89 -6.05
C ALA A 80 5.32 9.00 -7.09
N ILE A 81 4.34 9.86 -6.86
CA ILE A 81 4.03 11.00 -7.74
C ILE A 81 5.16 12.04 -7.70
N GLU A 82 5.61 12.44 -6.51
CA GLU A 82 6.67 13.44 -6.32
C GLU A 82 7.98 13.02 -6.99
N GLU A 83 8.33 11.74 -6.91
CA GLU A 83 9.54 11.18 -7.50
C GLU A 83 9.37 10.75 -8.98
N GLY A 84 8.15 10.83 -9.53
CA GLY A 84 7.86 10.45 -10.92
C GLY A 84 7.98 8.95 -11.19
N VAL A 85 7.61 8.13 -10.21
CA VAL A 85 7.73 6.66 -10.21
C VAL A 85 6.36 5.98 -10.01
N VAL A 86 5.31 6.50 -10.66
CA VAL A 86 3.92 5.99 -10.58
C VAL A 86 3.71 4.73 -11.42
#